data_AF-A0AA85IY88-F1
#
_entry.id   AF-A0AA85IY88-F1
#
_cell.length_a   1.000
_cell.length_b   1.000
_cell.length_c   1.000
_cell.angle_alpha   90.00
_cell.angle_beta   90.00
_cell.angle_gamma   90.00
#
_symmetry.space_group_name_H-M   'P 1'
#
loop_
_entity.id
_entity.type
_entity.pdbx_description
1 polymer ?
#
loop_
_entity_poly.entity_id
_entity_poly.type
_entity_poly.pdbx_seq_one_letter_code
_entity_poly.pdbx_strand_id
1 'polypeptide(L)'
;MLYWSGLLLLHLNANANILGHCSISQSRVARSVLHEVIFPLFDYTDVVIADQCPFNPKYDIYAVHEQMKNKISDYDWECQMCGKRFYTEKSFDSHIGNRHKINAYSQSRTICLASYCPLLRCSVLKPDFAYGNQMFWDEALCETGSFSDISKQCEDILNKCAPGNDSSHIQLHRKCLYEQFYTMSIFIWCI
;
A
#
# COMPACT_ATOMS: atom_id res chain seq x y z
N MET A 1 -32.59 -23.94 -20.64
CA MET A 1 -31.53 -23.94 -19.60
C MET A 1 -30.21 -23.61 -20.29
N LEU A 2 -29.26 -22.99 -19.56
CA LEU A 2 -27.90 -22.56 -19.95
C LEU A 2 -27.75 -21.04 -20.18
N TYR A 3 -27.62 -20.30 -19.07
CA TYR A 3 -27.19 -18.90 -19.03
C TYR A 3 -26.11 -18.70 -17.97
N TRP A 4 -25.03 -19.48 -17.96
CA TRP A 4 -23.97 -19.34 -16.94
C TRP A 4 -22.58 -19.71 -17.49
N SER A 5 -22.01 -18.89 -18.39
CA SER A 5 -20.58 -19.03 -18.76
C SER A 5 -19.87 -17.73 -19.14
N GLY A 6 -20.53 -16.56 -19.06
CA GLY A 6 -19.94 -15.27 -19.46
C GLY A 6 -19.17 -14.50 -18.37
N LEU A 7 -19.47 -14.71 -17.08
CA LEU A 7 -18.84 -13.93 -16.01
C LEU A 7 -17.42 -14.41 -15.63
N LEU A 8 -17.06 -15.66 -15.90
CA LEU A 8 -15.79 -16.22 -15.42
C LEU A 8 -14.55 -15.68 -16.17
N LEU A 9 -14.71 -15.25 -17.43
CA LEU A 9 -13.58 -14.81 -18.26
C LEU A 9 -13.21 -13.32 -18.06
N LEU A 10 -14.14 -12.48 -17.63
CA LEU A 10 -13.86 -11.05 -17.37
C LEU A 10 -13.07 -10.83 -16.08
N HIS A 11 -13.29 -11.66 -15.05
CA HIS A 11 -12.61 -11.54 -13.75
C HIS A 11 -11.16 -12.04 -13.76
N LEU A 12 -10.80 -12.97 -14.65
CA LEU A 12 -9.42 -13.46 -14.78
C LEU A 12 -8.48 -12.40 -15.39
N ASN A 13 -8.99 -11.52 -16.24
CA ASN A 13 -8.19 -10.56 -17.00
C ASN A 13 -7.79 -9.32 -16.18
N ALA A 14 -8.66 -8.86 -15.27
CA ALA A 14 -8.39 -7.68 -14.44
C ALA A 14 -7.20 -7.89 -13.48
N ASN A 15 -7.14 -9.03 -12.78
CA ASN A 15 -6.06 -9.33 -11.83
C ASN A 15 -4.71 -9.58 -12.52
N ALA A 16 -4.69 -10.18 -13.71
CA ALA A 16 -3.47 -10.34 -14.50
C ALA A 16 -2.91 -8.99 -14.99
N ASN A 17 -3.79 -8.05 -15.35
CA ASN A 17 -3.43 -6.71 -15.76
C ASN A 17 -2.89 -5.88 -14.58
N ILE A 18 -3.52 -5.97 -13.40
CA ILE A 18 -3.06 -5.30 -12.17
C ILE A 18 -1.68 -5.82 -11.74
N LEU A 19 -1.44 -7.13 -11.73
CA LEU A 19 -0.14 -7.70 -11.35
C LEU A 19 0.99 -7.29 -12.32
N GLY A 20 0.67 -7.02 -13.59
CA GLY A 20 1.64 -6.53 -14.59
C GLY A 20 2.12 -5.10 -14.36
N HIS A 21 1.34 -4.28 -13.64
CA HIS A 21 1.62 -2.86 -13.40
C HIS A 21 1.84 -2.51 -11.91
N CYS A 22 1.57 -3.42 -10.99
CA CYS A 22 1.73 -3.16 -9.56
C CYS A 22 3.17 -3.38 -9.07
N SER A 23 3.85 -2.31 -8.69
CA SER A 23 5.21 -2.38 -8.13
C SER A 23 5.23 -3.03 -6.74
N ILE A 24 5.98 -4.13 -6.59
CA ILE A 24 6.17 -4.83 -5.31
C ILE A 24 6.87 -3.91 -4.30
N SER A 25 7.97 -3.28 -4.70
CA SER A 25 8.78 -2.43 -3.82
C SER A 25 8.01 -1.22 -3.32
N GLN A 26 7.23 -0.56 -4.18
CA GLN A 26 6.35 0.55 -3.77
C GLN A 26 5.22 0.06 -2.86
N SER A 27 4.61 -1.08 -3.17
CA SER A 27 3.59 -1.68 -2.30
C SER A 27 4.14 -2.01 -0.92
N ARG A 28 5.42 -2.41 -0.82
CA ARG A 28 6.13 -2.66 0.43
C ARG A 28 6.31 -1.40 1.27
N VAL A 29 6.66 -0.28 0.65
CA VAL A 29 6.74 1.00 1.36
C VAL A 29 5.37 1.47 1.81
N ALA A 30 4.38 1.44 0.92
CA ALA A 30 3.00 1.77 1.25
C ALA A 30 2.51 0.93 2.45
N ARG A 31 2.76 -0.38 2.44
CA ARG A 31 2.44 -1.29 3.55
C ARG A 31 3.14 -0.88 4.85
N SER A 32 4.42 -0.48 4.81
CA SER A 32 5.13 0.02 6.00
C SER A 32 4.41 1.22 6.60
N VAL A 33 4.06 2.22 5.78
CA VAL A 33 3.31 3.41 6.24
C VAL A 33 1.98 3.01 6.87
N LEU A 34 1.25 2.09 6.24
CA LEU A 34 -0.02 1.63 6.80
C LEU A 34 0.15 0.97 8.16
N HIS A 35 1.16 0.11 8.34
CA HIS A 35 1.40 -0.57 9.61
C HIS A 35 2.00 0.32 10.70
N GLU A 36 2.84 1.28 10.34
CA GLU A 36 3.58 2.11 11.29
C GLU A 36 2.80 3.37 11.70
N VAL A 37 1.95 3.89 10.81
CA VAL A 37 1.25 5.17 11.02
C VAL A 37 -0.26 4.97 11.09
N ILE A 38 -0.86 4.26 10.11
CA ILE A 38 -2.32 4.28 9.95
C ILE A 38 -3.01 3.28 10.88
N PHE A 39 -2.66 2.00 10.84
CA PHE A 39 -3.32 0.96 11.65
C PHE A 39 -3.21 1.18 13.17
N PRO A 40 -2.10 1.70 13.72
CA PRO A 40 -2.05 2.05 15.14
C PRO A 40 -3.12 3.07 15.55
N LEU A 41 -3.60 3.92 14.64
CA LEU A 41 -4.70 4.84 14.91
C LEU A 41 -6.04 4.10 15.04
N PHE A 42 -6.28 3.08 14.20
CA PHE A 42 -7.48 2.25 14.27
C PHE A 42 -7.51 1.44 15.57
N ASP A 43 -6.36 0.84 15.93
CA ASP A 43 -6.18 0.12 17.18
C ASP A 43 -6.39 1.04 18.40
N TYR A 44 -5.91 2.29 18.33
CA TYR A 44 -6.07 3.27 19.41
C TYR A 44 -7.53 3.72 19.60
N THR A 45 -8.31 3.84 18.53
CA THR A 45 -9.70 4.31 18.58
C THR A 45 -10.73 3.17 18.68
N ASP A 46 -10.28 1.91 18.74
CA ASP A 46 -11.13 0.71 18.70
C ASP A 46 -12.07 0.68 17.47
N VAL A 47 -11.64 1.27 16.36
CA VAL A 47 -12.41 1.30 15.10
C VAL A 47 -12.01 0.12 14.24
N VAL A 48 -12.98 -0.70 13.87
CA VAL A 48 -12.74 -1.84 12.96
C VAL A 48 -12.63 -1.33 11.52
N ILE A 49 -11.57 -1.74 10.82
CA ILE A 49 -11.39 -1.44 9.40
C ILE A 49 -12.50 -2.12 8.59
N ALA A 50 -13.30 -1.32 7.88
CA ALA A 50 -14.40 -1.83 7.08
C ALA A 50 -13.93 -2.65 5.86
N ASP A 51 -14.78 -3.55 5.38
CA ASP A 51 -14.46 -4.43 4.23
C ASP A 51 -14.27 -3.66 2.92
N GLN A 52 -14.87 -2.48 2.76
CA GLN A 52 -14.66 -1.62 1.60
C GLN A 52 -13.39 -0.76 1.68
N CYS A 53 -12.64 -0.84 2.79
CA CYS A 53 -11.39 -0.12 2.96
C CYS A 53 -10.33 -0.65 1.99
N PRO A 54 -9.76 0.19 1.10
CA PRO A 54 -8.66 -0.25 0.24
C PRO A 54 -7.40 -0.65 1.03
N PHE A 55 -7.21 -0.10 2.22
CA PHE A 55 -6.08 -0.44 3.08
C PHE A 55 -6.28 -1.71 3.89
N ASN A 56 -7.42 -2.39 3.78
CA ASN A 56 -7.62 -3.63 4.53
C ASN A 56 -6.60 -4.69 4.08
N PRO A 57 -5.77 -5.24 4.99
CA PRO A 57 -4.70 -6.20 4.66
C PRO A 57 -5.20 -7.46 3.95
N LYS A 58 -6.49 -7.78 4.07
CA LYS A 58 -7.16 -8.88 3.36
C LYS A 58 -7.10 -8.74 1.84
N TYR A 59 -7.04 -7.51 1.31
CA TYR A 59 -7.11 -7.29 -0.14
C TYR A 59 -5.76 -6.96 -0.78
N ASP A 60 -4.70 -6.76 0.00
CA ASP A 60 -3.34 -6.53 -0.51
C ASP A 60 -2.85 -7.73 -1.33
N ILE A 61 -2.57 -7.50 -2.62
CA ILE A 61 -2.15 -8.54 -3.58
C ILE A 61 -0.82 -9.20 -3.22
N TYR A 62 0.07 -8.49 -2.51
CA TYR A 62 1.40 -8.96 -2.15
C TYR A 62 1.48 -9.47 -0.71
N ALA A 63 0.38 -9.48 0.05
CA ALA A 63 0.40 -9.91 1.45
C ALA A 63 0.98 -11.32 1.64
N VAL A 64 0.54 -12.29 0.84
CA VAL A 64 1.04 -13.68 0.92
C VAL A 64 2.45 -13.80 0.35
N HIS A 65 2.78 -13.06 -0.71
CA HIS A 65 4.14 -12.97 -1.24
C HIS A 65 5.13 -12.55 -0.14
N GLU A 66 4.82 -11.50 0.61
CA GLU A 66 5.69 -10.98 1.68
C GLU A 66 5.78 -11.95 2.86
N GLN A 67 4.74 -12.74 3.15
CA GLN A 67 4.78 -13.78 4.18
C GLN A 67 5.73 -14.94 3.82
N MET A 68 6.08 -15.12 2.55
CA MET A 68 7.05 -16.15 2.12
C MET A 68 8.50 -15.72 2.34
N LYS A 69 8.73 -14.48 2.79
CA LYS A 69 10.03 -13.85 2.90
C LYS A 69 10.57 -13.97 4.32
N ASN A 70 11.75 -14.56 4.44
CA ASN A 70 12.55 -14.51 5.65
C ASN A 70 13.81 -13.66 5.40
N LYS A 71 13.84 -12.43 5.95
CA LYS A 71 15.03 -11.57 5.86
C LYS A 71 15.98 -11.93 7.01
N ILE A 72 17.05 -12.64 6.68
CA ILE A 72 18.09 -13.05 7.65
C ILE A 72 19.07 -11.89 7.86
N SER A 73 19.46 -11.21 6.78
CA SER A 73 20.28 -9.98 6.81
C SER A 73 19.98 -9.10 5.59
N ASP A 74 20.69 -7.98 5.44
CA ASP A 74 20.53 -7.10 4.26
C ASP A 74 20.87 -7.78 2.94
N TYR A 75 21.72 -8.80 2.98
CA TYR A 75 22.22 -9.54 1.82
C TYR A 75 21.79 -11.00 1.82
N ASP A 76 20.76 -11.34 2.59
CA ASP A 76 20.39 -12.74 2.81
C ASP A 76 18.90 -12.88 3.04
N TRP A 77 18.24 -13.36 1.99
CA TRP A 77 16.80 -13.51 1.91
C TRP A 77 16.49 -14.96 1.62
N GLU A 78 15.62 -15.56 2.41
CA GLU A 78 15.23 -16.96 2.27
C GLU A 78 13.74 -17.06 1.93
N CYS A 79 13.44 -17.96 0.98
CA CYS A 79 12.08 -18.36 0.66
C CYS A 79 11.58 -19.41 1.63
N GLN A 80 10.64 -19.04 2.50
CA GLN A 80 10.06 -19.94 3.49
C GLN A 80 9.25 -21.10 2.87
N MET A 81 8.87 -20.99 1.60
CA MET A 81 8.17 -22.06 0.89
C MET A 81 9.09 -23.20 0.42
N CYS A 82 10.36 -22.92 0.12
CA CYS A 82 11.27 -23.92 -0.47
C CYS A 82 12.72 -23.90 0.07
N GLY A 83 13.06 -22.98 0.97
CA GLY A 83 14.38 -22.82 1.58
C GLY A 83 15.44 -22.18 0.67
N LYS A 84 15.11 -21.75 -0.56
CA LYS A 84 16.09 -21.12 -1.45
C LYS A 84 16.50 -19.75 -0.93
N ARG A 85 17.80 -19.45 -0.96
CA ARG A 85 18.39 -18.18 -0.51
C ARG A 85 18.80 -17.27 -1.67
N PHE A 86 18.80 -15.98 -1.40
CA PHE A 86 19.01 -14.90 -2.37
C PHE A 86 19.83 -13.77 -1.75
N TYR A 87 20.72 -13.18 -2.54
CA TYR A 87 21.54 -12.04 -2.10
C TYR A 87 20.78 -10.71 -2.11
N THR A 88 19.74 -10.59 -2.93
CA THR A 88 18.94 -9.37 -3.05
C THR A 88 17.45 -9.66 -2.97
N GLU A 89 16.71 -8.77 -2.34
CA GLU A 89 15.24 -8.84 -2.25
C GLU A 89 14.61 -8.92 -3.64
N LYS A 90 15.14 -8.18 -4.63
CA LYS A 90 14.68 -8.25 -6.03
C LYS A 90 14.80 -9.65 -6.64
N SER A 91 15.90 -10.35 -6.36
CA SER A 91 16.09 -11.72 -6.85
C SER A 91 15.18 -12.73 -6.16
N PHE A 92 14.88 -12.50 -4.88
CA PHE A 92 13.84 -13.23 -4.14
C PHE A 92 12.45 -12.97 -4.74
N ASP A 93 12.06 -11.71 -4.96
CA ASP A 93 10.75 -11.33 -5.52
C ASP A 93 10.53 -11.98 -6.90
N SER A 94 11.56 -11.95 -7.76
CA SER A 94 11.56 -12.62 -9.07
C SER A 94 11.41 -14.13 -8.94
N HIS A 95 12.06 -14.75 -7.95
CA HIS A 95 11.89 -16.18 -7.70
C HIS A 95 10.45 -16.53 -7.33
N ILE A 96 9.82 -15.79 -6.42
CA ILE A 96 8.42 -16.02 -6.05
C ILE A 96 7.51 -15.89 -7.27
N GLY A 97 7.67 -14.83 -8.06
CA GLY A 97 6.90 -14.60 -9.29
C GLY A 97 7.04 -15.70 -10.35
N ASN A 98 8.20 -16.37 -10.41
CA ASN A 98 8.49 -17.41 -11.40
C ASN A 98 8.20 -18.83 -10.92
N ARG A 99 8.36 -19.12 -9.62
CA ARG A 99 8.33 -20.48 -9.07
C ARG A 99 7.17 -20.74 -8.11
N HIS A 100 6.62 -19.69 -7.51
CA HIS A 100 5.56 -19.79 -6.50
C HIS A 100 4.35 -18.89 -6.81
N LYS A 101 4.17 -18.51 -8.08
CA LYS A 101 3.10 -17.60 -8.53
C LYS A 101 1.71 -18.00 -8.02
N ILE A 102 1.37 -19.29 -8.14
CA ILE A 102 0.05 -19.83 -7.75
C ILE A 102 -0.16 -19.77 -6.23
N ASN A 103 0.92 -19.90 -5.45
CA ASN A 103 0.86 -19.83 -3.99
C ASN A 103 0.86 -18.38 -3.49
N ALA A 104 1.60 -17.48 -4.17
CA ALA A 104 1.85 -16.13 -3.71
C ALA A 104 0.68 -15.17 -4.01
N TYR A 105 -0.10 -15.42 -5.05
CA TYR A 105 -1.13 -14.50 -5.54
C TYR A 105 -2.51 -15.17 -5.55
N SER A 106 -3.45 -14.59 -4.82
CA SER A 106 -4.85 -15.03 -4.79
C SER A 106 -5.73 -14.10 -5.61
N GLN A 107 -6.76 -14.66 -6.26
CA GLN A 107 -7.78 -13.85 -6.96
C GLN A 107 -8.65 -13.03 -6.00
N SER A 108 -8.72 -13.42 -4.72
CA SER A 108 -9.45 -12.68 -3.69
C SER A 108 -8.75 -11.41 -3.21
N ARG A 109 -7.48 -11.22 -3.59
CA ARG A 109 -6.65 -10.06 -3.25
C ARG A 109 -6.52 -9.20 -4.49
N THR A 110 -7.08 -7.99 -4.45
CA THR A 110 -7.29 -7.16 -5.64
C THR A 110 -6.68 -5.77 -5.52
N ILE A 111 -6.15 -5.39 -4.35
CA ILE A 111 -5.60 -4.06 -4.11
C ILE A 111 -4.09 -4.02 -4.30
N CYS A 112 -3.67 -3.18 -5.24
CA CYS A 112 -2.28 -2.78 -5.40
C CYS A 112 -1.96 -1.60 -4.46
N LEU A 113 -1.21 -1.84 -3.40
CA LEU A 113 -0.86 -0.76 -2.46
C LEU A 113 0.05 0.32 -3.08
N ALA A 114 0.85 -0.02 -4.11
CA ALA A 114 1.64 0.96 -4.84
C ALA A 114 0.79 2.07 -5.48
N SER A 115 -0.46 1.80 -5.84
CA SER A 115 -1.38 2.81 -6.39
C SER A 115 -1.70 3.93 -5.38
N TYR A 116 -1.46 3.70 -4.10
CA TYR A 116 -1.66 4.68 -3.03
C TYR A 116 -0.37 5.39 -2.61
N CYS A 117 0.76 5.11 -3.27
CA CYS A 117 2.02 5.78 -2.95
C CYS A 117 2.03 7.31 -3.13
N PRO A 118 1.27 7.92 -4.06
CA PRO A 118 1.14 9.38 -4.10
C PRO A 118 0.53 9.95 -2.81
N LEU A 119 -0.50 9.27 -2.28
CA LEU A 119 -1.17 9.67 -1.04
C LEU A 119 -0.31 9.36 0.20
N LEU A 120 0.35 8.21 0.22
CA LEU A 120 1.23 7.77 1.32
C LEU A 120 2.66 8.34 1.21
N ARG A 121 2.90 9.21 0.22
CA ARG A 121 4.19 9.82 -0.16
C ARG A 121 5.38 8.86 -0.09
N CYS A 122 5.25 7.68 -0.71
CA CYS A 122 6.31 6.66 -0.71
C CYS A 122 7.65 7.18 -1.27
N SER A 123 7.63 8.15 -2.18
CA SER A 123 8.83 8.76 -2.77
C SER A 123 9.69 9.49 -1.73
N VAL A 124 9.08 10.07 -0.69
CA VAL A 124 9.83 10.72 0.40
C VAL A 124 10.57 9.68 1.24
N LEU A 125 9.94 8.54 1.50
CA LEU A 125 10.51 7.45 2.30
C LEU A 125 11.52 6.59 1.53
N LYS A 126 11.33 6.47 0.20
CA LYS A 126 12.24 5.81 -0.73
C LYS A 126 12.43 6.70 -1.97
N PRO A 127 13.41 7.63 -1.92
CA PRO A 127 13.72 8.52 -3.04
C PRO A 127 14.08 7.79 -4.33
N ASP A 128 14.58 6.56 -4.23
CA ASP A 128 14.86 5.70 -5.40
C ASP A 128 13.63 5.43 -6.29
N PHE A 129 12.42 5.73 -5.82
CA PHE A 129 11.20 5.67 -6.62
C PHE A 129 10.92 6.95 -7.41
N ALA A 130 11.51 8.07 -7.03
CA ALA A 130 11.39 9.32 -7.77
C ALA A 130 12.21 9.22 -9.07
N TYR A 131 11.57 9.39 -10.21
CA TYR A 131 12.24 9.37 -11.50
C TYR A 131 12.99 10.70 -11.67
N GLY A 132 14.31 10.68 -11.52
CA GLY A 132 15.17 11.85 -11.72
C GLY A 132 15.24 12.78 -10.51
N ASN A 133 15.93 13.90 -10.70
CA ASN A 133 16.29 15.01 -9.80
C ASN A 133 15.14 15.71 -9.03
N GLN A 134 14.01 15.02 -8.79
CA GLN A 134 12.78 15.54 -8.18
C GLN A 134 12.82 15.68 -6.65
N MET A 135 13.76 15.01 -5.95
CA MET A 135 13.88 15.16 -4.50
C MET A 135 14.19 16.63 -4.07
N PHE A 136 14.81 17.41 -4.96
CA PHE A 136 15.06 18.84 -4.73
C PHE A 136 13.82 19.72 -5.02
N TRP A 137 12.93 19.30 -5.92
CA TRP A 137 11.76 20.09 -6.32
C TRP A 137 10.51 19.80 -5.48
N ASP A 138 10.39 18.59 -4.92
CA ASP A 138 9.27 18.21 -4.05
C ASP A 138 9.29 18.95 -2.69
N GLU A 139 10.47 19.44 -2.26
CA GLU A 139 10.63 20.34 -1.11
C GLU A 139 10.29 21.79 -1.46
N ALA A 140 10.49 22.20 -2.73
CA ALA A 140 10.33 23.58 -3.20
C ALA A 140 8.93 23.91 -3.77
N LEU A 141 8.14 22.90 -4.13
CA LEU A 141 6.83 23.06 -4.78
C LEU A 141 5.67 22.76 -3.82
N CYS A 142 5.72 23.42 -2.66
CA CYS A 142 4.69 23.38 -1.65
C CYS A 142 3.48 24.23 -2.11
N GLU A 143 2.74 23.76 -3.12
CA GLU A 143 1.55 24.44 -3.65
C GLU A 143 0.30 24.05 -2.85
N THR A 144 -0.40 25.06 -2.30
CA THR A 144 -1.61 24.89 -1.49
C THR A 144 -2.74 24.13 -2.21
N GLY A 145 -2.79 24.20 -3.55
CA GLY A 145 -3.73 23.45 -4.38
C GLY A 145 -3.52 21.94 -4.33
N SER A 146 -2.27 21.48 -4.49
CA SER A 146 -1.90 20.06 -4.40
C SER A 146 -2.26 19.44 -3.05
N PHE A 147 -2.13 20.25 -1.99
CA PHE A 147 -2.46 19.81 -0.64
C PHE A 147 -3.97 19.54 -0.47
N SER A 148 -4.83 20.36 -1.06
CA SER A 148 -6.29 20.18 -0.98
C SER A 148 -6.77 18.88 -1.63
N ASP A 149 -6.17 18.50 -2.77
CA ASP A 149 -6.52 17.27 -3.49
C ASP A 149 -6.07 16.02 -2.73
N ILE A 150 -4.88 16.05 -2.12
CA ILE A 150 -4.37 14.96 -1.29
C ILE A 150 -5.22 14.82 -0.01
N SER A 151 -5.58 15.93 0.64
CA SER A 151 -6.46 15.94 1.81
C SER A 151 -7.81 15.30 1.49
N LYS A 152 -8.43 15.69 0.36
CA LYS A 152 -9.71 15.12 -0.07
C LYS A 152 -9.61 13.62 -0.35
N GLN A 153 -8.53 13.18 -1.00
CA GLN A 153 -8.29 11.74 -1.21
C GLN A 153 -8.13 10.97 0.10
N CYS A 154 -7.47 11.56 1.09
CA CYS A 154 -7.36 10.97 2.42
C CYS A 154 -8.74 10.81 3.08
N GLU A 155 -9.56 11.85 3.06
CA GLU A 155 -10.93 11.82 3.59
C GLU A 155 -11.78 10.76 2.90
N ASP A 156 -11.70 10.67 1.56
CA ASP A 156 -12.43 9.67 0.79
C ASP A 156 -12.03 8.23 1.16
N ILE A 157 -10.75 7.99 1.47
CA ILE A 157 -10.29 6.68 1.95
C ILE A 157 -10.76 6.42 3.38
N LEU A 158 -10.64 7.41 4.27
CA LEU A 158 -11.08 7.27 5.66
C LEU A 158 -12.58 6.97 5.74
N ASN A 159 -13.40 7.64 4.93
CA ASN A 159 -14.84 7.36 4.83
C ASN A 159 -15.13 5.92 4.38
N LYS A 160 -14.27 5.33 3.55
CA LYS A 160 -14.37 3.91 3.17
C LYS A 160 -13.87 3.00 4.30
N CYS A 161 -12.86 3.41 5.04
CA CYS A 161 -12.22 2.57 6.06
C CYS A 161 -12.90 2.57 7.42
N ALA A 162 -13.52 3.69 7.79
CA ALA A 162 -14.19 3.91 9.06
C ALA A 162 -15.53 4.65 8.82
N PRO A 163 -16.52 4.01 8.16
CA PRO A 163 -17.83 4.61 7.95
C PRO A 163 -18.54 4.79 9.30
N GLY A 164 -18.66 6.03 9.78
CA GLY A 164 -19.31 6.31 11.05
C GLY A 164 -19.12 7.76 11.49
N ASN A 165 -20.01 8.22 12.37
CA ASN A 165 -20.05 9.61 12.87
C ASN A 165 -19.95 9.68 14.39
N ASP A 166 -19.54 8.60 15.06
CA ASP A 166 -19.33 8.63 16.51
C ASP A 166 -18.01 9.32 16.88
N SER A 167 -17.78 9.49 18.19
CA SER A 167 -16.60 10.16 18.72
C SER A 167 -15.29 9.49 18.32
N SER A 168 -15.25 8.16 18.23
CA SER A 168 -14.04 7.40 17.86
C SER A 168 -13.69 7.61 16.40
N HIS A 169 -14.70 7.58 15.52
CA HIS A 169 -14.54 7.87 14.11
C HIS A 169 -14.08 9.32 13.85
N ILE A 170 -14.68 10.30 14.53
CA ILE A 170 -14.26 11.71 14.44
C ILE A 170 -12.81 11.88 14.92
N GLN A 171 -12.42 11.20 16.01
CA GLN A 171 -11.07 11.24 16.54
C GLN A 171 -10.05 10.63 15.58
N LEU A 172 -10.38 9.49 14.95
CA LEU A 172 -9.57 8.84 13.94
C LEU A 172 -9.34 9.77 12.73
N HIS A 173 -10.41 10.37 12.21
CA HIS A 173 -10.33 11.32 11.08
C HIS A 173 -9.39 12.49 11.39
N ARG A 174 -9.55 13.12 12.58
CA ARG A 174 -8.70 14.24 12.99
C ARG A 174 -7.23 13.83 13.11
N LYS A 175 -6.96 12.65 13.67
CA LYS A 175 -5.58 12.15 13.83
C LYS A 175 -4.95 11.75 12.51
N CYS A 176 -5.67 11.05 11.63
CA CYS A 176 -5.13 10.64 10.35
C CYS A 176 -4.78 11.84 9.47
N LEU A 177 -5.65 12.86 9.46
CA LEU A 177 -5.33 14.14 8.84
C LEU A 177 -4.06 14.71 9.50
N TYR A 178 -4.05 14.90 10.82
CA TYR A 178 -2.89 15.47 11.54
C TYR A 178 -1.57 14.71 11.29
N GLU A 179 -1.55 13.38 11.30
CA GLU A 179 -0.36 12.59 11.02
C GLU A 179 0.12 12.77 9.57
N GLN A 180 -0.79 12.84 8.60
CA GLN A 180 -0.40 13.21 7.23
C GLN A 180 0.19 14.63 7.13
N PHE A 181 -0.23 15.56 8.00
CA PHE A 181 0.36 16.90 8.08
C PHE A 181 1.68 16.95 8.87
N TYR A 182 1.82 16.14 9.93
CA TYR A 182 2.84 16.34 10.96
C TYR A 182 3.97 15.32 10.91
N THR A 183 3.73 14.03 10.66
CA THR A 183 4.80 13.03 10.52
C THR A 183 5.39 12.99 9.10
N MET A 184 4.69 13.54 8.11
CA MET A 184 5.25 13.84 6.79
C MET A 184 5.79 15.28 6.74
N SER A 185 6.61 15.66 7.73
CA SER A 185 7.14 17.01 7.98
C SER A 185 8.00 17.59 6.83
N ILE A 186 7.36 17.87 5.70
CA ILE A 186 7.73 18.87 4.70
C ILE A 186 7.05 20.21 5.05
N PHE A 187 6.14 20.22 6.04
CA PHE A 187 5.52 21.45 6.56
C PHE A 187 6.46 22.39 7.35
N ILE A 188 7.76 22.09 7.43
CA ILE A 188 8.77 23.09 7.87
C ILE A 188 9.19 24.01 6.72
N TRP A 189 8.81 23.74 5.47
CA TRP A 189 9.15 24.57 4.29
C TRP A 189 7.92 25.15 3.56
N CYS A 190 6.77 25.24 4.25
CA CYS A 190 5.53 25.83 3.73
C CYS A 190 5.05 27.07 4.54
N ILE A 191 5.95 27.69 5.33
CA ILE A 191 5.77 28.99 6.02
C ILE A 191 6.93 29.89 5.61
#